data_AF-A0A8I0L6Z3-F1
#
_entry.id   AF-A0A8I0L6Z3-F1
#
_cell.length_a   1.000
_cell.length_b   1.000
_cell.length_c   1.000
_cell.angle_alpha   90.00
_cell.angle_beta   90.00
_cell.angle_gamma   90.00
#
_symmetry.space_group_name_H-M   'P 1'
#
loop_
_entity.id
_entity.type
_entity.pdbx_description
1 polymer ?
#
loop_
_entity_poly.entity_id
_entity_poly.type
_entity_poly.pdbx_seq_one_letter_code
_entity_poly.pdbx_strand_id
1 'polypeptide(L)'
;MPPVYFVQHLAGHDERLLGMDTGRIDLAHPAVCRILADLQPLDRIDLRACRFDCQASLAQALHRRIRDAEDAAQGWRMFDEHGVLRCKRFPGDAQVIVPHGLPRDDEWLRLLMATAAEASG
;
A
#
# COMPACT_ATOMS: atom_id res chain seq x y z
N MET A 1 -11.82 -0.88 10.50
CA MET A 1 -10.65 -1.40 9.78
C MET A 1 -9.41 -0.83 10.43
N PRO A 2 -8.37 -1.63 10.69
CA PRO A 2 -7.10 -1.12 11.18
C PRO A 2 -6.41 -0.24 10.11
N PRO A 3 -5.41 0.59 10.48
CA PRO A 3 -4.70 1.43 9.53
C PRO A 3 -3.96 0.59 8.48
N VAL A 4 -3.93 1.06 7.24
CA VAL A 4 -3.20 0.44 6.14
C VAL A 4 -2.11 1.40 5.69
N TYR A 5 -0.94 0.87 5.35
CA TYR A 5 0.16 1.67 4.81
C TYR A 5 0.41 1.33 3.36
N PHE A 6 0.30 2.33 2.49
CA PHE A 6 0.56 2.22 1.06
C PHE A 6 1.88 2.91 0.73
N VAL A 7 2.80 2.18 0.11
CA VAL A 7 4.08 2.70 -0.36
C VAL A 7 4.09 2.72 -1.88
N GLN A 8 4.41 3.87 -2.46
CA GLN A 8 4.51 4.08 -3.90
C GLN A 8 5.91 4.51 -4.26
N HIS A 9 6.48 3.87 -5.28
CA HIS A 9 7.70 4.30 -5.92
C HIS A 9 7.44 5.55 -6.75
N LEU A 10 8.29 6.58 -6.63
CA LEU A 10 8.13 7.82 -7.40
C LEU A 10 9.10 7.84 -8.59
N ALA A 11 10.41 7.85 -8.29
CA ALA A 11 11.50 7.79 -9.26
C ALA A 11 12.84 7.53 -8.53
N GLY A 12 13.81 6.88 -9.17
CA GLY A 12 15.13 6.67 -8.55
C GLY A 12 15.03 5.83 -7.27
N HIS A 13 15.52 6.33 -6.13
CA HIS A 13 15.25 5.72 -4.81
C HIS A 13 14.31 6.59 -3.96
N ASP A 14 13.41 7.34 -4.61
CA ASP A 14 12.39 8.14 -3.95
C ASP A 14 11.09 7.37 -3.81
N GLU A 15 10.56 7.34 -2.60
CA GLU A 15 9.29 6.68 -2.29
C GLU A 15 8.35 7.59 -1.50
N ARG A 16 7.06 7.26 -1.53
CA ARG A 16 6.05 7.88 -0.67
C ARG A 16 5.37 6.80 0.15
N LEU A 17 5.33 6.99 1.45
CA LEU A 17 4.56 6.17 2.39
C LEU A 17 3.34 6.96 2.84
N LEU A 18 2.17 6.39 2.60
CA LEU A 18 0.88 6.89 3.03
C LEU A 18 0.35 5.98 4.13
N GLY A 19 0.21 6.49 5.35
CA GLY A 19 -0.71 5.87 6.30
C GLY A 19 -2.13 6.25 5.92
N MET A 20 -3.05 5.28 5.89
CA MET A 20 -4.46 5.47 5.55
C MET A 20 -5.36 4.83 6.63
N ASP A 21 -6.28 5.62 7.20
CA ASP A 21 -7.16 5.20 8.29
C ASP A 21 -8.41 6.09 8.34
N THR A 22 -9.49 5.59 8.95
CA THR A 22 -10.66 6.39 9.37
C THR A 22 -10.42 7.16 10.68
N GLY A 23 -9.46 6.68 11.49
CA GLY A 23 -9.01 7.31 12.73
C GLY A 23 -7.86 8.31 12.54
N ARG A 24 -7.10 8.51 13.60
CA ARG A 24 -5.86 9.32 13.59
C ARG A 24 -4.69 8.40 13.28
N ILE A 25 -3.83 8.84 12.38
CA ILE A 25 -2.60 8.12 12.03
C ILE A 25 -1.43 8.85 12.66
N ASP A 26 -0.67 8.11 13.44
CA ASP A 26 0.61 8.58 13.95
C ASP A 26 1.74 8.11 13.01
N LEU A 27 2.48 9.06 12.45
CA LEU A 27 3.64 8.75 11.61
C LEU A 27 4.87 8.34 12.43
N ALA A 28 4.83 8.52 13.75
CA ALA A 28 5.81 7.95 14.68
C ALA A 28 5.45 6.51 15.13
N HIS A 29 4.38 5.92 14.58
CA HIS A 29 3.94 4.57 14.94
C HIS A 29 5.03 3.52 14.61
N PRO A 30 5.24 2.49 15.45
CA PRO A 30 6.26 1.46 15.23
C PRO A 30 6.15 0.74 13.87
N ALA A 31 4.94 0.60 13.33
CA ALA A 31 4.72 0.07 11.98
C ALA A 31 5.43 0.92 10.91
N VAL A 32 5.39 2.25 11.02
CA VAL A 32 6.07 3.15 10.08
C VAL A 32 7.57 2.94 10.17
N CYS A 33 8.15 2.87 11.38
CA CYS A 33 9.57 2.60 11.56
C CYS A 33 9.99 1.26 10.94
N ARG A 34 9.18 0.22 11.11
CA ARG A 34 9.42 -1.09 10.52
C ARG A 34 9.42 -1.03 8.99
N ILE A 35 8.40 -0.41 8.41
CA ILE A 35 8.30 -0.25 6.96
C ILE A 35 9.52 0.52 6.46
N LEU A 36 9.87 1.64 7.09
CA LEU A 36 11.03 2.45 6.68
C LEU A 36 12.34 1.68 6.69
N ALA A 37 12.53 0.76 7.65
CA ALA A 37 13.69 -0.12 7.69
C ALA A 37 13.70 -1.12 6.51
N ASP A 38 12.54 -1.71 6.20
CA ASP A 38 12.38 -2.67 5.10
C ASP A 38 12.52 -2.02 3.70
N LEU A 39 12.33 -0.71 3.58
CA LEU A 39 12.49 0.00 2.32
C LEU A 39 13.93 0.39 1.99
N GLN A 40 14.87 0.34 2.95
CA GLN A 40 16.24 0.79 2.72
C GLN A 40 16.98 -0.10 1.70
N PRO A 41 17.89 0.48 0.89
CA PRO A 41 18.28 1.90 0.87
C PRO A 41 17.29 2.81 0.12
N LEU A 42 17.00 3.98 0.67
CA LEU A 42 16.23 5.05 0.00
C LEU A 42 17.01 6.37 -0.01
N ASP A 43 16.90 7.13 -1.10
CA ASP A 43 17.43 8.51 -1.15
C ASP A 43 16.49 9.47 -0.41
N ARG A 44 15.17 9.27 -0.58
CA ARG A 44 14.13 10.08 0.06
C ARG A 44 12.85 9.30 0.29
N ILE A 45 12.16 9.63 1.38
CA ILE A 45 10.80 9.16 1.64
C ILE A 45 9.86 10.30 2.05
N ASP A 46 8.76 10.47 1.30
CA ASP A 46 7.66 11.37 1.64
C ASP A 46 6.66 10.64 2.54
N LEU A 47 6.56 11.06 3.81
CA LEU A 47 5.64 10.49 4.79
C LEU A 47 4.35 11.31 4.86
N ARG A 48 3.20 10.68 4.62
CA ARG A 48 1.89 11.34 4.77
C ARG A 48 0.89 10.49 5.53
N ALA A 49 0.07 11.16 6.31
CA ALA A 49 -1.11 10.59 6.94
C ALA A 49 -2.36 11.05 6.19
N CYS A 50 -3.20 10.09 5.78
CA CYS A 50 -4.47 10.34 5.11
C CYS A 50 -5.61 9.81 5.99
N ARG A 51 -6.41 10.74 6.53
CA ARG A 51 -7.62 10.41 7.28
C ARG A 51 -8.84 10.39 6.35
N PHE A 52 -9.67 9.38 6.50
CA PHE A 52 -10.92 9.22 5.77
C PHE A 52 -12.12 9.31 6.73
N ASP A 53 -13.27 9.70 6.21
CA ASP A 53 -14.53 9.83 6.95
C ASP A 53 -15.20 8.47 7.21
N CYS A 54 -15.05 7.53 6.29
CA CYS A 54 -15.59 6.18 6.39
C CYS A 54 -14.72 5.14 5.66
N GLN A 55 -15.03 3.86 5.88
CA GLN A 55 -14.31 2.74 5.28
C GLN A 55 -14.45 2.70 3.76
N ALA A 56 -15.62 3.04 3.22
CA ALA A 56 -15.86 3.07 1.78
C ALA A 56 -14.96 4.11 1.07
N SER A 57 -14.84 5.32 1.62
CA SER A 57 -13.94 6.36 1.10
C SER A 57 -12.48 5.94 1.14
N LEU A 58 -12.05 5.29 2.22
CA LEU A 58 -10.69 4.76 2.34
C LEU A 58 -10.42 3.71 1.26
N ALA A 59 -11.31 2.72 1.13
CA ALA A 59 -11.20 1.65 0.13
C ALA A 59 -11.15 2.21 -1.29
N GLN A 60 -12.01 3.18 -1.61
CA GLN A 60 -12.02 3.83 -2.92
C GLN A 60 -10.72 4.63 -3.17
N ALA A 61 -10.21 5.33 -2.15
CA ALA A 61 -8.95 6.06 -2.26
C ALA A 61 -7.78 5.10 -2.48
N LEU A 62 -7.73 3.98 -1.76
CA LEU A 62 -6.70 2.96 -1.91
C LEU A 62 -6.70 2.38 -3.33
N HIS A 63 -7.87 1.99 -3.83
CA HIS A 63 -8.03 1.49 -5.20
C HIS A 63 -7.54 2.51 -6.23
N ARG A 64 -7.89 3.79 -6.06
CA ARG A 64 -7.43 4.86 -6.96
C ARG A 64 -5.90 5.00 -6.93
N ARG A 65 -5.26 4.99 -5.76
CA ARG A 65 -3.80 5.12 -5.65
C ARG A 65 -3.06 3.98 -6.34
N ILE A 66 -3.61 2.76 -6.28
CA ILE A 66 -3.03 1.60 -6.94
C ILE A 66 -3.13 1.75 -8.44
N ARG A 67 -4.33 2.07 -8.95
CA ARG A 67 -4.51 2.32 -10.38
C ARG A 67 -3.61 3.45 -10.87
N ASP A 68 -3.53 4.57 -10.15
CA ASP A 68 -2.67 5.70 -10.52
C ASP A 68 -1.18 5.30 -10.54
N ALA A 69 -0.73 4.43 -9.63
CA ALA A 69 0.62 3.89 -9.64
C ALA A 69 0.86 2.93 -10.80
N GLU A 70 -0.11 2.06 -11.10
CA GLU A 70 -0.03 1.12 -12.23
C GLU A 70 -0.03 1.84 -13.58
N ASP A 71 -0.90 2.84 -13.76
CA ASP A 71 -0.96 3.69 -14.95
C ASP A 71 0.36 4.45 -15.16
N ALA A 72 1.02 4.84 -14.07
CA ALA A 72 2.33 5.51 -14.10
C ALA A 72 3.52 4.53 -14.22
N ALA A 73 3.28 3.22 -14.34
CA ALA A 73 4.31 2.18 -14.29
C ALA A 73 5.24 2.33 -13.06
N GLN A 74 4.65 2.65 -11.91
CA GLN A 74 5.31 2.80 -10.62
C GLN A 74 5.03 1.59 -9.74
N GLY A 75 6.10 1.06 -9.12
CA GLY A 75 5.95 -0.01 -8.15
C GLY A 75 5.22 0.44 -6.90
N TRP A 76 4.45 -0.47 -6.31
CA TRP A 76 3.74 -0.21 -5.06
C TRP A 76 3.78 -1.43 -4.13
N ARG A 77 3.69 -1.14 -2.83
CA ARG A 77 3.66 -2.12 -1.74
C ARG A 77 2.60 -1.72 -0.73
N MET A 78 2.04 -2.71 -0.06
CA MET A 78 1.07 -2.49 1.00
C MET A 78 1.39 -3.29 2.25
N PHE A 79 1.21 -2.62 3.38
CA PHE A 79 1.52 -3.14 4.69
C PHE A 79 0.29 -2.99 5.60
N ASP A 80 0.13 -3.95 6.50
CA ASP A 80 -0.91 -3.91 7.53
C ASP A 80 -0.54 -2.98 8.69
N GLU A 81 -1.40 -2.92 9.71
CA GLU A 81 -1.22 -2.05 10.88
C GLU A 81 0.03 -2.35 11.71
N HIS A 82 0.64 -3.50 11.49
CA HIS A 82 1.88 -3.92 12.14
C HIS A 82 3.12 -3.63 11.28
N GLY A 83 2.93 -3.05 10.09
CA GLY A 83 3.99 -2.78 9.13
C GLY A 83 4.50 -4.05 8.45
N VAL A 84 3.68 -5.11 8.38
CA VAL A 84 4.03 -6.35 7.69
C VAL A 84 3.60 -6.25 6.24
N LEU A 85 4.50 -6.53 5.30
CA LEU A 85 4.19 -6.55 3.87
C LEU A 85 3.13 -7.61 3.57
N ARG A 86 2.06 -7.22 2.90
CA ARG A 86 0.94 -8.10 2.56
C ARG A 86 0.77 -8.31 1.07
N CYS A 87 1.03 -7.29 0.27
CA CYS A 87 1.09 -7.43 -1.18
C CYS A 87 1.92 -6.33 -1.83
N LYS A 88 2.33 -6.59 -3.07
CA LYS A 88 3.11 -5.66 -3.89
C LYS A 88 2.91 -5.94 -5.37
N ARG A 89 3.27 -4.95 -6.18
CA ARG A 89 3.48 -5.11 -7.61
C ARG A 89 4.50 -4.09 -8.09
N PHE A 90 5.50 -4.53 -8.83
CA PHE A 90 6.51 -3.69 -9.48
C PHE A 90 6.34 -3.71 -11.00
N PRO A 91 6.92 -2.73 -11.71
CA PRO A 91 6.96 -2.75 -13.17
C PRO A 91 7.63 -4.04 -13.65
N GLY A 92 6.93 -4.79 -14.51
CA GLY A 92 7.37 -6.11 -14.98
C GLY A 92 6.76 -7.30 -14.25
N ASP A 93 6.14 -7.10 -13.08
CA ASP A 93 5.36 -8.17 -12.43
C ASP A 93 4.07 -8.43 -13.22
N ALA A 94 3.88 -9.69 -13.64
CA ALA A 94 2.69 -10.13 -14.38
C ALA A 94 1.41 -10.05 -13.54
N GLN A 95 1.52 -10.12 -12.21
CA GLN A 95 0.40 -10.13 -11.27
C GLN A 95 0.81 -9.55 -9.92
N VAL A 96 -0.18 -9.21 -9.08
CA VAL A 96 0.05 -8.84 -7.68
C VAL A 96 0.67 -10.01 -6.92
N ILE A 97 1.77 -9.75 -6.21
CA ILE A 97 2.49 -10.74 -5.41
C ILE A 97 2.03 -10.64 -3.96
N VAL A 98 1.60 -11.77 -3.39
CA VAL A 98 1.23 -11.92 -1.97
C VAL A 98 2.26 -12.85 -1.30
N PRO A 99 2.95 -12.43 -0.22
CA PRO A 99 3.91 -13.28 0.48
C PRO A 99 3.25 -14.59 0.97
N HIS A 100 4.03 -15.67 0.96
CA HIS A 100 3.54 -17.00 1.33
C HIS A 100 3.16 -17.08 2.81
N GLY A 101 2.12 -17.86 3.13
CA GLY A 101 1.68 -18.11 4.50
C GLY A 101 0.85 -16.98 5.14
N LEU A 102 0.56 -15.90 4.41
CA LEU A 102 -0.27 -14.82 4.92
C LEU A 102 -1.76 -15.03 4.64
N PRO A 103 -2.65 -14.69 5.60
CA PRO A 103 -4.09 -14.67 5.38
C PRO A 103 -4.47 -13.72 4.24
N ARG A 104 -5.45 -14.13 3.41
CA ARG A 104 -5.98 -13.34 2.28
C ARG A 104 -7.40 -12.80 2.50
N ASP A 105 -7.84 -12.83 3.74
CA ASP A 105 -9.21 -12.56 4.19
C ASP A 105 -9.46 -11.08 4.49
N ASP A 106 -8.42 -10.26 4.58
CA ASP A 106 -8.55 -8.82 4.78
C ASP A 106 -9.39 -8.17 3.66
N GLU A 107 -10.35 -7.34 4.05
CA GLU A 107 -11.33 -6.71 3.15
C GLU A 107 -10.65 -5.91 2.03
N TRP A 108 -9.61 -5.16 2.36
CA TRP A 108 -8.83 -4.41 1.38
C TRP A 108 -8.04 -5.34 0.45
N LEU A 109 -7.53 -6.49 0.91
CA LEU A 109 -6.78 -7.39 0.03
C LEU A 109 -7.73 -8.07 -0.97
N ARG A 110 -8.94 -8.41 -0.53
CA ARG A 110 -10.01 -8.91 -1.41
C ARG A 110 -10.41 -7.88 -2.46
N LEU A 111 -10.54 -6.61 -2.09
CA LEU A 111 -10.81 -5.52 -3.04
C LEU A 111 -9.72 -5.40 -4.13
N LEU A 112 -8.46 -5.67 -3.79
CA LEU A 112 -7.34 -5.64 -4.73
C LEU A 112 -7.26 -6.85 -5.64
N MET A 113 -7.53 -8.03 -5.08
CA MET A 113 -7.54 -9.26 -5.87
C MET A 113 -8.72 -9.28 -6.86
N ALA A 114 -9.84 -8.63 -6.53
CA ALA A 114 -10.97 -8.48 -7.43
C ALA A 114 -10.65 -7.58 -8.64
N THR A 115 -9.91 -6.49 -8.43
CA THR A 115 -9.53 -5.54 -9.50
C THR A 115 -8.45 -6.09 -10.44
N ALA A 116 -7.53 -6.91 -9.93
CA ALA A 116 -6.56 -7.63 -10.77
C ALA A 116 -7.22 -8.64 -11.73
N ALA A 117 -8.37 -9.20 -11.36
CA ALA A 117 -9.13 -10.14 -12.20
C ALA A 117 -9.86 -9.42 -13.35
N GLU A 118 -10.31 -8.19 -13.16
CA GLU A 118 -10.98 -7.39 -14.19
C GLU A 118 -10.01 -6.87 -15.28
N ALA A 119 -8.74 -6.66 -14.95
CA ALA A 119 -7.71 -6.22 -15.90
C ALA A 119 -7.16 -7.35 -16.80
N SER A 120 -7.55 -8.60 -16.55
CA SER A 120 -7.09 -9.79 -17.28
C SER A 120 -8.19 -10.43 -18.15
N GLY A 121 -9.35 -9.78 -18.28
CA GLY A 121 -10.53 -10.24 -19.00
C GLY A 121 -10.83 -9.46 -20.27
#